data_AF-A0A3Q3ALU9-F1
#
_entry.id   AF-A0A3Q3ALU9-F1
#
_cell.length_a   1.000
_cell.length_b   1.000
_cell.length_c   1.000
_cell.angle_alpha   90.00
_cell.angle_beta   90.00
_cell.angle_gamma   90.00
#
_symmetry.space_group_name_H-M   'P 1'
#
loop_
_entity.id
_entity.type
_entity.pdbx_description
1 polymer ?
#
loop_
_entity_poly.entity_id
_entity_poly.type
_entity_poly.pdbx_seq_one_letter_code
_entity_poly.pdbx_strand_id
1 'polypeptide(L)'
;QGVLKTLANKLEDLGTCNELIGKHGAALQRSLSDLEDLRGAPDSTDKVKAVNERATLFRITSNAMINACRDFLDVAESHSRRWQKTLHYEREQRHHLEETIEQLAKQHNSLERAWRENPRLCPMSVAVGVERTQEGDTSDENEEAEFFDAVEDSPSFITVTDTTGTNQTQLRRTRRSRIPDKPNYSLNLWSIMKNCIGKDLSKIPMPVNFNEPLSMLQRLTEDLEYSELLDRAARCGSSLEQMCLVAAFSVSSYSTTVHRTAKPFNPLLGETYELDRLDEYGYRSISEQVSHHPPAAAHHVTSQRGWTLWQHITIDSKFRGKYISVMPLGNIHLQFHSSGNHYVWSKVTSTVHNIIVGKLWIDQSGDIDIVNTTTKDTCHLKFSPYSYFSREVPRKVTGVVEDKEGAAHYILSGTWDDKMESAKIVESSQGCGGSEGKQKTVYQTLQPKLLWKKYPLPDNAENMHFFSSLALTLNEPEEGVAPTDSRLRPDQRLMEVGLWDEANNEKQRLEDRQSDHVLKVCNSSSSGQDIEGYLPAWFERRTDETTGESIYVYRGGYWEAKERQDWSQCPEIF
;
A
#
# COMPACT_ATOMS: atom_id res chain seq x y z
N GLN A 1 -5.64 -34.43 -2.75
CA GLN A 1 -4.97 -34.08 -4.03
C GLN A 1 -5.20 -35.09 -5.17
N GLY A 2 -5.58 -36.36 -4.94
CA GLY A 2 -5.78 -37.34 -6.03
C GLY A 2 -7.00 -37.12 -6.95
N VAL A 3 -8.12 -36.58 -6.43
CA VAL A 3 -9.40 -36.48 -7.18
C VAL A 3 -9.37 -35.43 -8.30
N LEU A 4 -8.79 -34.25 -8.03
CA LEU A 4 -8.62 -33.20 -9.04
C LEU A 4 -7.71 -33.66 -10.18
N LYS A 5 -6.71 -34.49 -9.86
CA LYS A 5 -5.84 -35.11 -10.86
C LYS A 5 -6.60 -36.11 -11.74
N THR A 6 -7.48 -36.92 -11.16
CA THR A 6 -8.32 -37.86 -11.93
C THR A 6 -9.28 -37.14 -12.88
N LEU A 7 -9.94 -36.07 -12.42
CA LEU A 7 -10.83 -35.25 -13.28
C LEU A 7 -10.06 -34.52 -14.37
N ALA A 8 -8.86 -34.00 -14.07
CA ALA A 8 -8.00 -33.36 -15.06
C ALA A 8 -7.58 -34.34 -16.17
N ASN A 9 -7.18 -35.56 -15.79
CA ASN A 9 -6.82 -36.59 -16.77
C ASN A 9 -8.01 -36.98 -17.67
N LYS A 10 -9.21 -37.14 -17.10
CA LYS A 10 -10.42 -37.44 -17.90
C LYS A 10 -10.84 -36.29 -18.82
N LEU A 11 -10.55 -35.04 -18.43
CA LEU A 11 -10.78 -33.87 -19.29
C LEU A 11 -9.78 -33.83 -20.46
N GLU A 12 -8.53 -34.25 -20.23
CA GLU A 12 -7.50 -34.38 -21.26
C GLU A 12 -7.83 -35.48 -22.29
N ASP A 13 -8.33 -36.64 -21.82
CA ASP A 13 -8.83 -37.73 -22.68
C ASP A 13 -9.97 -37.22 -23.59
N LEU A 14 -10.89 -36.42 -23.04
CA LEU A 14 -12.02 -35.84 -23.75
C LEU A 14 -11.58 -34.77 -24.76
N GLY A 15 -10.58 -33.96 -24.40
CA GLY A 15 -9.94 -33.01 -25.32
C GLY A 15 -9.30 -33.71 -26.52
N THR A 16 -8.58 -34.81 -26.27
CA THR A 16 -7.96 -35.64 -27.30
C THR A 16 -9.01 -36.24 -28.25
N CYS A 17 -10.11 -36.78 -27.71
CA CYS A 17 -11.20 -37.31 -28.52
C CYS A 17 -11.90 -36.22 -29.35
N ASN A 18 -12.04 -35.01 -28.81
CA ASN A 18 -12.64 -33.86 -29.51
C ASN A 18 -11.78 -33.37 -30.70
N GLU A 19 -10.46 -33.42 -30.58
CA GLU A 19 -9.58 -33.11 -31.71
C GLU A 19 -9.66 -34.17 -32.81
N LEU A 20 -9.69 -35.46 -32.42
CA LEU A 20 -9.75 -36.57 -33.36
C LEU A 20 -11.07 -36.60 -34.13
N ILE A 21 -12.21 -36.38 -33.45
CA ILE A 21 -13.52 -36.34 -34.11
C ILE A 21 -13.61 -35.16 -35.11
N GLY A 22 -13.01 -34.01 -34.78
CA GLY A 22 -12.89 -32.88 -35.71
C GLY A 22 -12.06 -33.21 -36.94
N LYS A 23 -10.88 -33.84 -36.76
CA LYS A 23 -9.99 -34.24 -37.86
C LYS A 23 -10.63 -35.29 -38.79
N HIS A 24 -11.23 -36.34 -38.23
CA HIS A 24 -11.88 -37.39 -39.01
C HIS A 24 -13.19 -36.92 -39.65
N GLY A 25 -13.95 -36.04 -38.98
CA GLY A 25 -15.14 -35.41 -39.54
C GLY A 25 -14.82 -34.57 -40.77
N ALA A 26 -13.80 -33.70 -40.69
CA ALA A 26 -13.34 -32.90 -41.82
C ALA A 26 -12.77 -33.74 -42.97
N ALA A 27 -12.13 -34.88 -42.66
CA ALA A 27 -11.65 -35.81 -43.69
C ALA A 27 -12.80 -36.54 -44.38
N LEU A 28 -13.80 -37.01 -43.63
CA LEU A 28 -15.00 -37.64 -44.19
C LEU A 28 -15.79 -36.66 -45.07
N GLN A 29 -16.00 -35.43 -44.59
CA GLN A 29 -16.72 -34.39 -45.34
C GLN A 29 -16.06 -34.09 -46.69
N ARG A 30 -14.73 -33.93 -46.73
CA ARG A 30 -13.98 -33.77 -47.99
C ARG A 30 -14.19 -34.94 -48.95
N SER A 31 -14.20 -36.17 -48.44
CA SER A 31 -14.39 -37.38 -49.25
C SER A 31 -15.79 -37.49 -49.84
N LEU A 32 -16.79 -37.03 -49.09
CA LEU A 32 -18.18 -37.00 -49.54
C LEU A 32 -18.34 -35.94 -50.64
N SER A 33 -17.75 -34.75 -50.47
CA SER A 33 -17.72 -33.72 -51.52
C SER A 33 -17.03 -34.20 -52.81
N ASP A 34 -15.87 -34.86 -52.68
CA ASP A 34 -15.14 -35.44 -53.83
C ASP A 34 -15.93 -36.54 -54.56
N LEU A 35 -16.92 -37.15 -53.91
CA LEU A 35 -17.81 -38.17 -54.47
C LEU A 35 -19.04 -37.53 -55.16
N GLU A 36 -19.56 -36.42 -54.64
CA GLU A 36 -20.71 -35.68 -55.19
C GLU A 36 -20.38 -35.01 -56.54
N ASP A 37 -19.14 -34.56 -56.72
CA ASP A 37 -18.68 -33.86 -57.94
C ASP A 37 -18.56 -34.74 -59.20
N LEU A 38 -18.80 -36.05 -59.11
CA LEU A 38 -18.46 -37.02 -60.18
C LEU A 38 -19.58 -38.03 -60.53
N ARG A 39 -20.85 -37.59 -60.57
CA ARG A 39 -21.92 -38.41 -61.18
C ARG A 39 -21.63 -38.65 -62.68
N GLY A 40 -20.84 -39.68 -63.01
CA GLY A 40 -20.69 -40.19 -64.39
C GLY A 40 -19.35 -40.83 -64.81
N ALA A 41 -18.31 -40.89 -63.97
CA ALA A 41 -16.98 -41.39 -64.37
C ALA A 41 -16.68 -42.84 -63.89
N PRO A 42 -15.86 -43.64 -64.61
CA PRO A 42 -15.59 -45.05 -64.32
C PRO A 42 -14.69 -45.32 -63.08
N ASP A 43 -14.22 -44.29 -62.37
CA ASP A 43 -13.34 -44.35 -61.18
C ASP A 43 -14.09 -44.36 -59.83
N SER A 44 -15.38 -44.70 -59.82
CA SER A 44 -16.24 -44.57 -58.63
C SER A 44 -15.89 -45.55 -57.50
N THR A 45 -15.32 -46.72 -57.81
CA THR A 45 -15.10 -47.81 -56.85
C THR A 45 -14.05 -47.48 -55.78
N ASP A 46 -12.93 -46.86 -56.16
CA ASP A 46 -11.85 -46.51 -55.24
C ASP A 46 -12.21 -45.32 -54.34
N LYS A 47 -13.01 -44.38 -54.86
CA LYS A 47 -13.53 -43.26 -54.08
C LYS A 47 -14.60 -43.68 -53.06
N VAL A 48 -15.48 -44.61 -53.43
CA VAL A 48 -16.43 -45.22 -52.50
C VAL A 48 -15.70 -45.97 -51.38
N LYS A 49 -14.61 -46.67 -51.70
CA LYS A 49 -13.76 -47.33 -50.68
C LYS A 49 -13.13 -46.31 -49.71
N ALA A 50 -12.59 -45.20 -50.22
CA ALA A 50 -12.01 -44.14 -49.39
C ALA A 50 -13.05 -43.47 -48.47
N VAL A 51 -14.27 -43.25 -48.95
CA VAL A 51 -15.39 -42.76 -48.12
C VAL A 51 -15.73 -43.77 -47.03
N ASN A 52 -15.79 -45.06 -47.33
CA ASN A 52 -16.12 -46.10 -46.36
C ASN A 52 -15.03 -46.26 -45.27
N GLU A 53 -13.75 -46.14 -45.64
CA GLU A 53 -12.63 -46.13 -44.70
C GLU A 53 -12.70 -44.91 -43.75
N ARG A 54 -12.93 -43.72 -44.30
CA ARG A 54 -13.02 -42.47 -43.52
C ARG A 54 -14.29 -42.40 -42.66
N ALA A 55 -15.40 -42.99 -43.13
CA ALA A 55 -16.62 -43.15 -42.35
C ALA A 55 -16.42 -44.12 -41.19
N THR A 56 -15.65 -45.19 -41.41
CA THR A 56 -15.28 -46.14 -40.35
C THR A 56 -14.40 -45.48 -39.29
N LEU A 57 -13.40 -44.70 -39.69
CA LEU A 57 -12.56 -43.93 -38.76
C LEU A 57 -13.38 -42.93 -37.94
N PHE A 58 -14.26 -42.16 -38.59
CA PHE A 58 -15.16 -41.22 -37.91
C PHE A 58 -16.08 -41.94 -36.91
N ARG A 59 -16.63 -43.10 -37.28
CA ARG A 59 -17.46 -43.92 -36.37
C ARG A 59 -16.68 -44.40 -35.15
N ILE A 60 -15.44 -44.85 -35.33
CA ILE A 60 -14.57 -45.29 -34.22
C ILE A 60 -14.30 -44.13 -33.27
N THR A 61 -13.92 -42.96 -33.79
CA THR A 61 -13.61 -41.79 -32.96
C THR A 61 -14.84 -41.17 -32.30
N SER A 62 -16.00 -41.21 -32.94
CA SER A 62 -17.28 -40.80 -32.33
C SER A 62 -17.66 -41.71 -31.16
N ASN A 63 -17.46 -43.03 -31.29
CA ASN A 63 -17.68 -43.96 -30.17
C ASN A 63 -16.67 -43.74 -29.03
N ALA A 64 -15.40 -43.46 -29.35
CA ALA A 64 -14.40 -43.11 -28.34
C ALA A 64 -14.78 -41.83 -27.57
N MET A 65 -15.27 -40.80 -28.27
CA MET A 65 -15.77 -39.56 -27.65
C MET A 65 -16.97 -39.82 -26.73
N ILE A 66 -17.95 -40.62 -27.17
CA ILE A 66 -19.11 -40.98 -26.34
C ILE A 66 -18.68 -41.70 -25.06
N ASN A 67 -17.71 -42.60 -25.15
CA ASN A 67 -17.17 -43.31 -23.98
C ASN A 67 -16.39 -42.38 -23.06
N ALA A 68 -15.54 -41.49 -23.60
CA ALA A 68 -14.81 -40.51 -22.79
C ALA A 68 -15.75 -39.53 -22.05
N CYS A 69 -16.83 -39.09 -22.71
CA CYS A 69 -17.87 -38.29 -22.07
C CYS A 69 -18.57 -39.04 -20.94
N ARG A 70 -18.88 -40.33 -21.13
CA ARG A 70 -19.52 -41.17 -20.10
C ARG A 70 -18.60 -41.35 -18.89
N ASP A 71 -17.34 -41.68 -19.12
CA ASP A 71 -16.32 -41.81 -18.07
C ASP A 71 -16.14 -40.52 -17.26
N PHE A 72 -16.09 -39.37 -17.94
CA PHE A 72 -15.98 -38.07 -17.26
C PHE A 72 -17.21 -37.77 -16.41
N LEU A 73 -18.40 -38.02 -16.93
CA LEU A 73 -19.66 -37.81 -16.21
C LEU A 73 -19.76 -38.70 -14.96
N ASP A 74 -19.43 -39.99 -15.07
CA ASP A 74 -19.47 -40.92 -13.94
C ASP A 74 -18.52 -40.49 -12.80
N VAL A 75 -17.29 -40.06 -13.17
CA VAL A 75 -16.30 -39.55 -12.22
C VAL A 75 -16.77 -38.23 -11.59
N ALA A 76 -17.30 -37.30 -12.39
CA ALA A 76 -17.80 -36.02 -11.91
C ALA A 76 -19.01 -36.18 -10.96
N GLU A 77 -19.95 -37.07 -11.26
CA GLU A 77 -21.14 -37.29 -10.45
C GLU A 77 -20.79 -37.96 -9.11
N SER A 78 -19.92 -38.99 -9.14
CA SER A 78 -19.42 -39.66 -7.94
C SER A 78 -18.74 -38.68 -6.98
N HIS A 79 -17.90 -37.78 -7.53
CA HIS A 79 -17.21 -36.78 -6.72
C HIS A 79 -18.12 -35.66 -6.24
N SER A 80 -19.08 -35.21 -7.05
CA SER A 80 -20.08 -34.21 -6.66
C SER A 80 -20.85 -34.64 -5.41
N ARG A 81 -21.34 -35.89 -5.37
CA ARG A 81 -22.04 -36.44 -4.19
C ARG A 81 -21.14 -36.51 -2.96
N ARG A 82 -19.86 -36.86 -3.13
CA ARG A 82 -18.88 -36.93 -2.02
C ARG A 82 -18.54 -35.54 -1.47
N TRP A 83 -18.38 -34.54 -2.35
CA TRP A 83 -18.15 -33.16 -1.95
C TRP A 83 -19.36 -32.54 -1.28
N GLN A 84 -20.59 -32.82 -1.74
CA GLN A 84 -21.80 -32.38 -1.05
C GLN A 84 -21.88 -32.93 0.38
N LYS A 85 -21.57 -34.21 0.59
CA LYS A 85 -21.53 -34.81 1.94
C LYS A 85 -20.43 -34.21 2.82
N THR A 86 -19.23 -34.01 2.27
CA THR A 86 -18.10 -33.42 3.01
C THR A 86 -18.38 -31.97 3.38
N LEU A 87 -18.93 -31.19 2.45
CA LEU A 87 -19.32 -29.80 2.68
C LEU A 87 -20.45 -29.68 3.70
N HIS A 88 -21.41 -30.61 3.70
CA HIS A 88 -22.45 -30.65 4.71
C HIS A 88 -21.88 -30.97 6.09
N TYR A 89 -20.98 -31.95 6.19
CA TYR A 89 -20.27 -32.28 7.42
C TYR A 89 -19.43 -31.11 7.95
N GLU A 90 -18.69 -30.41 7.09
CA GLU A 90 -17.93 -29.21 7.46
C GLU A 90 -18.83 -28.08 7.95
N ARG A 91 -20.02 -27.90 7.34
CA ARG A 91 -21.02 -26.93 7.80
C ARG A 91 -21.58 -27.28 9.18
N GLU A 92 -21.86 -28.56 9.43
CA GLU A 92 -22.31 -29.04 10.75
C GLU A 92 -21.22 -28.87 11.81
N GLN A 93 -19.97 -29.23 11.49
CA GLN A 93 -18.81 -29.02 12.38
C GLN A 93 -18.63 -27.53 12.72
N ARG A 94 -18.71 -26.66 11.72
CA ARG A 94 -18.64 -25.21 11.94
C ARG A 94 -19.75 -24.73 12.86
N HIS A 95 -20.99 -25.17 12.63
CA HIS A 95 -22.12 -24.78 13.46
C HIS A 95 -21.95 -25.25 14.92
N HIS A 96 -21.50 -26.49 15.11
CA HIS A 96 -21.22 -27.03 16.44
C HIS A 96 -20.09 -26.28 17.17
N LEU A 97 -19.05 -25.87 16.46
CA LEU A 97 -17.97 -25.04 17.01
C LEU A 97 -18.46 -23.64 17.36
N GLU A 98 -19.32 -23.04 16.55
CA GLU A 98 -19.96 -21.75 16.85
C GLU A 98 -20.80 -21.83 18.15
N GLU A 99 -21.60 -22.88 18.32
CA GLU A 99 -22.35 -23.13 19.56
C GLU A 99 -21.44 -23.35 20.78
N THR A 100 -20.36 -24.12 20.61
CA THR A 100 -19.39 -24.40 21.69
C THR A 100 -18.67 -23.12 22.13
N ILE A 101 -18.28 -22.27 21.18
CA ILE A 101 -17.68 -20.96 21.46
C ILE A 101 -18.68 -20.05 22.18
N GLU A 102 -19.95 -20.06 21.79
CA GLU A 102 -20.99 -19.27 22.47
C GLU A 102 -21.19 -19.74 23.92
N GLN A 103 -21.18 -21.05 24.18
CA GLN A 103 -21.25 -21.62 25.53
C GLN A 103 -20.02 -21.24 26.37
N LEU A 104 -18.82 -21.35 25.82
CA LEU A 104 -17.58 -20.94 26.50
C LEU A 104 -17.58 -19.43 26.80
N ALA A 105 -18.06 -18.60 25.88
CA ALA A 105 -18.20 -17.16 26.10
C ALA A 105 -19.21 -16.84 27.22
N LYS A 106 -20.32 -17.58 27.31
CA LYS A 106 -21.30 -17.45 28.41
C LYS A 106 -20.70 -17.88 29.75
N GLN A 107 -19.94 -18.98 29.77
CA GLN A 107 -19.24 -19.45 30.98
C GLN A 107 -18.18 -18.45 31.44
N HIS A 108 -17.36 -17.92 30.51
CA HIS A 108 -16.34 -16.92 30.83
C HIS A 108 -16.96 -15.65 31.42
N ASN A 109 -18.03 -15.12 30.81
CA ASN A 109 -18.77 -13.97 31.35
C ASN A 109 -19.38 -14.25 32.73
N SER A 110 -19.81 -15.50 32.99
CA SER A 110 -20.33 -15.88 34.31
C SER A 110 -19.23 -15.97 35.35
N LEU A 111 -18.05 -16.49 34.97
CA LEU A 111 -16.88 -16.58 35.84
C LEU A 111 -16.34 -15.18 36.17
N GLU A 112 -16.29 -14.30 35.18
CA GLU A 112 -15.83 -12.91 35.35
C GLU A 112 -16.79 -12.13 36.26
N ARG A 113 -18.10 -12.33 36.16
CA ARG A 113 -19.08 -11.78 37.10
C ARG A 113 -18.90 -12.33 38.52
N ALA A 114 -18.74 -13.65 38.67
CA ALA A 114 -18.50 -14.27 39.97
C ALA A 114 -17.20 -13.79 40.63
N TRP A 115 -16.16 -13.52 39.84
CA TRP A 115 -14.88 -12.97 40.32
C TRP A 115 -15.01 -11.50 40.76
N ARG A 116 -15.79 -10.70 40.03
CA ARG A 116 -16.07 -9.30 40.40
C ARG A 116 -16.97 -9.17 41.64
N GLU A 117 -17.86 -10.13 41.87
CA GLU A 117 -18.80 -10.13 43.00
C GLU A 117 -18.19 -10.61 44.33
N ASN A 118 -16.97 -11.15 44.35
CA ASN A 118 -16.34 -11.63 45.59
C ASN A 118 -14.85 -11.27 45.74
N PRO A 119 -14.51 -10.02 46.13
CA PRO A 119 -13.12 -9.57 46.29
C PRO A 119 -12.49 -9.89 47.65
N ARG A 120 -13.08 -10.77 48.47
CA ARG A 120 -12.58 -11.06 49.82
C ARG A 120 -12.51 -12.55 50.06
N LEU A 121 -11.32 -13.13 49.86
CA LEU A 121 -10.73 -14.22 50.64
C LEU A 121 -9.31 -14.52 50.13
N CYS A 122 -8.33 -13.72 50.57
CA CYS A 122 -7.18 -14.18 51.36
C CYS A 122 -5.99 -13.20 51.30
N PRO A 123 -5.18 -13.13 52.37
CA PRO A 123 -4.54 -11.90 52.82
C PRO A 123 -3.05 -11.83 52.52
N MET A 124 -2.57 -10.62 52.26
CA MET A 124 -1.18 -10.23 52.45
C MET A 124 -0.82 -10.32 53.94
N SER A 125 0.27 -11.02 54.28
CA SER A 125 1.49 -10.38 54.83
C SER A 125 2.49 -11.36 55.50
N VAL A 126 3.77 -11.01 55.33
CA VAL A 126 4.99 -11.30 56.14
C VAL A 126 5.56 -12.72 56.19
N ALA A 127 6.83 -12.87 55.74
CA ALA A 127 8.01 -13.13 56.59
C ALA A 127 9.10 -14.00 55.92
N VAL A 128 10.31 -13.43 55.85
CA VAL A 128 11.62 -14.01 56.26
C VAL A 128 12.16 -15.24 55.50
N GLY A 129 13.39 -15.10 55.02
CA GLY A 129 14.16 -16.16 54.37
C GLY A 129 14.69 -17.24 55.33
N VAL A 130 14.97 -18.41 54.78
CA VAL A 130 15.82 -19.48 55.33
C VAL A 130 16.45 -20.27 54.17
N GLU A 131 17.69 -20.70 54.41
CA GLU A 131 18.66 -21.38 53.55
C GLU A 131 18.31 -22.83 53.10
N ARG A 132 18.99 -23.24 52.01
CA ARG A 132 19.59 -24.56 51.65
C ARG A 132 18.83 -25.87 51.88
N THR A 133 18.69 -26.68 50.80
CA THR A 133 19.46 -27.92 50.45
C THR A 133 18.82 -28.55 49.17
N GLN A 134 19.58 -28.83 48.08
CA GLN A 134 20.13 -30.15 47.65
C GLN A 134 19.02 -31.20 47.40
N GLU A 135 18.87 -31.93 46.27
CA GLU A 135 19.79 -32.60 45.33
C GLU A 135 19.07 -32.97 44.00
N GLY A 136 19.87 -33.18 42.93
CA GLY A 136 19.65 -34.20 41.87
C GLY A 136 18.66 -33.87 40.74
N ASP A 137 18.95 -34.09 39.46
CA ASP A 137 20.06 -34.77 38.81
C ASP A 137 19.97 -34.52 37.28
N THR A 138 21.15 -34.44 36.63
CA THR A 138 21.50 -34.81 35.22
C THR A 138 20.71 -34.20 34.04
N SER A 139 21.32 -33.33 33.21
CA SER A 139 22.23 -33.61 32.05
C SER A 139 21.43 -33.99 30.78
N ASP A 140 21.70 -33.53 29.56
CA ASP A 140 22.98 -33.21 28.90
C ASP A 140 22.91 -31.96 28.00
N GLU A 141 24.06 -31.31 27.93
CA GLU A 141 24.53 -30.34 26.95
C GLU A 141 24.85 -31.01 25.61
N ASN A 142 24.89 -30.21 24.53
CA ASN A 142 25.94 -30.21 23.49
C ASN A 142 25.54 -29.18 22.41
N GLU A 143 26.19 -28.01 22.40
CA GLU A 143 27.46 -27.71 21.67
C GLU A 143 27.16 -27.40 20.19
N GLU A 144 27.17 -26.11 19.84
CA GLU A 144 28.31 -25.44 19.19
C GLU A 144 28.46 -25.80 17.70
N ALA A 145 28.21 -24.80 16.85
CA ALA A 145 28.91 -24.65 15.59
C ALA A 145 28.94 -23.16 15.22
N GLU A 146 30.02 -22.51 15.63
CA GLU A 146 30.46 -21.21 15.16
C GLU A 146 30.80 -21.26 13.66
N PHE A 147 30.35 -20.21 12.96
CA PHE A 147 31.06 -19.38 11.99
C PHE A 147 32.31 -19.97 11.30
N PHE A 148 32.24 -20.09 9.96
CA PHE A 148 33.42 -19.88 9.11
C PHE A 148 33.04 -19.13 7.83
N ASP A 149 33.81 -18.07 7.61
CA ASP A 149 33.74 -17.09 6.53
C ASP A 149 34.31 -17.67 5.21
N ALA A 150 33.74 -17.27 4.07
CA ALA A 150 34.36 -17.46 2.77
C ALA A 150 33.96 -16.31 1.83
N VAL A 151 34.80 -15.28 1.83
CA VAL A 151 34.87 -14.21 0.84
C VAL A 151 35.58 -14.70 -0.42
N GLU A 152 34.99 -14.49 -1.60
CA GLU A 152 35.70 -14.33 -2.89
C GLU A 152 34.71 -13.73 -3.90
N ASP A 153 34.75 -12.41 -4.09
CA ASP A 153 35.58 -11.65 -5.04
C ASP A 153 34.77 -11.34 -6.32
N SER A 154 34.28 -10.10 -6.39
CA SER A 154 33.64 -9.54 -7.59
C SER A 154 34.59 -8.48 -8.16
N PRO A 155 34.96 -8.55 -9.45
CA PRO A 155 36.01 -7.70 -9.99
C PRO A 155 35.54 -6.24 -10.07
N SER A 156 36.39 -5.38 -9.51
CA SER A 156 36.44 -3.94 -9.69
C SER A 156 36.25 -3.50 -11.15
N PHE A 157 35.30 -2.57 -11.39
CA PHE A 157 35.26 -1.79 -12.62
C PHE A 157 36.02 -0.48 -12.41
N ILE A 158 37.11 -0.33 -13.16
CA ILE A 158 38.04 0.79 -13.16
C ILE A 158 37.51 1.92 -14.08
N THR A 159 37.22 3.06 -13.45
CA THR A 159 37.73 4.42 -13.72
C THR A 159 37.33 5.19 -14.99
N VAL A 160 36.84 6.42 -14.79
CA VAL A 160 37.46 7.61 -15.39
C VAL A 160 37.60 8.69 -14.31
N THR A 161 38.83 8.87 -13.85
CA THR A 161 39.31 10.00 -13.04
C THR A 161 39.49 11.20 -13.95
N ASP A 162 38.84 12.32 -13.62
CA ASP A 162 39.28 13.64 -14.08
C ASP A 162 40.08 14.29 -12.93
N THR A 163 41.38 14.37 -13.12
CA THR A 163 42.30 15.06 -12.21
C THR A 163 42.42 16.51 -12.64
N THR A 164 41.92 17.44 -11.82
CA THR A 164 42.60 18.67 -11.37
C THR A 164 41.60 19.61 -10.69
N GLY A 165 41.79 19.83 -9.38
CA GLY A 165 41.01 20.80 -8.63
C GLY A 165 40.95 20.44 -7.15
N THR A 166 41.91 20.93 -6.39
CA THR A 166 41.88 20.95 -4.92
C THR A 166 40.64 21.71 -4.44
N ASN A 167 39.55 21.00 -4.19
CA ASN A 167 38.42 21.48 -3.39
C ASN A 167 38.23 20.48 -2.25
N GLN A 168 38.19 20.99 -1.03
CA GLN A 168 37.82 20.25 0.17
C GLN A 168 36.47 19.58 -0.06
N THR A 169 36.47 18.30 -0.40
CA THR A 169 35.26 17.47 -0.40
C THR A 169 34.82 17.33 1.04
N GLN A 170 33.83 18.13 1.46
CA GLN A 170 32.99 17.76 2.59
C GLN A 170 32.51 16.33 2.33
N LEU A 171 32.91 15.39 3.19
CA LEU A 171 32.45 14.01 3.14
C LEU A 171 30.92 14.05 3.20
N ARG A 172 30.25 13.65 2.10
CA ARG A 172 28.79 13.47 2.10
C ARG A 172 28.45 12.53 3.25
N ARG A 173 27.53 12.96 4.13
CA ARG A 173 27.08 12.14 5.26
C ARG A 173 26.53 10.82 4.75
N THR A 174 27.15 9.71 5.15
CA THR A 174 26.66 8.37 4.82
C THR A 174 25.40 8.08 5.64
N ARG A 175 24.28 7.84 4.97
CA ARG A 175 22.99 7.51 5.61
C ARG A 175 22.88 6.02 5.88
N ARG A 176 22.13 5.63 6.92
CA ARG A 176 21.91 4.22 7.23
C ARG A 176 21.13 3.52 6.11
N SER A 177 21.53 2.29 5.79
CA SER A 177 20.90 1.45 4.77
C SER A 177 20.15 0.24 5.37
N ARG A 178 20.13 0.12 6.69
CA ARG A 178 19.42 -0.93 7.44
C ARG A 178 18.93 -0.43 8.79
N ILE A 179 17.93 -1.12 9.32
CA ILE A 179 17.46 -1.08 10.70
C ILE A 179 17.46 -2.52 11.26
N PRO A 180 17.38 -2.71 12.58
CA PRO A 180 17.23 -4.05 13.15
C PRO A 180 16.04 -4.81 12.54
N ASP A 181 16.19 -6.13 12.43
CA ASP A 181 15.12 -6.98 11.90
C ASP A 181 13.92 -6.96 12.85
N LYS A 182 12.73 -6.79 12.29
CA LYS A 182 11.49 -6.86 13.05
C LYS A 182 11.30 -8.29 13.58
N PRO A 183 10.80 -8.46 14.81
CA PRO A 183 10.55 -9.79 15.35
C PRO A 183 9.45 -10.53 14.57
N ASN A 184 9.56 -11.87 14.53
CA ASN A 184 8.66 -12.72 13.78
C ASN A 184 7.40 -13.08 14.58
N TYR A 185 6.42 -12.17 14.62
CA TYR A 185 5.11 -12.40 15.24
C TYR A 185 3.99 -12.43 14.20
N SER A 186 3.12 -13.44 14.29
CA SER A 186 1.88 -13.47 13.51
C SER A 186 0.82 -12.59 14.17
N LEU A 187 0.44 -11.51 13.49
CA LEU A 187 -0.57 -10.56 13.98
C LEU A 187 -1.93 -10.87 13.38
N ASN A 188 -2.96 -10.97 14.23
CA ASN A 188 -4.34 -11.11 13.79
C ASN A 188 -5.10 -9.79 13.98
N LEU A 189 -5.16 -8.95 12.94
CA LEU A 189 -5.82 -7.64 13.01
C LEU A 189 -7.31 -7.74 13.40
N TRP A 190 -7.98 -8.84 13.05
CA TRP A 190 -9.37 -9.06 13.42
C TRP A 190 -9.61 -9.14 14.93
N SER A 191 -8.64 -9.62 15.71
CA SER A 191 -8.81 -9.76 17.16
C SER A 191 -9.06 -8.41 17.85
N ILE A 192 -8.49 -7.34 17.30
CA ILE A 192 -8.70 -5.95 17.71
C ILE A 192 -9.95 -5.39 17.04
N MET A 193 -10.05 -5.53 15.72
CA MET A 193 -11.07 -4.84 14.90
C MET A 193 -12.51 -5.30 15.15
N LYS A 194 -12.72 -6.52 15.68
CA LYS A 194 -14.08 -7.05 15.96
C LYS A 194 -14.91 -6.14 16.88
N ASN A 195 -14.27 -5.42 17.80
CA ASN A 195 -14.92 -4.52 18.76
C ASN A 195 -15.08 -3.09 18.23
N CYS A 196 -14.58 -2.83 17.02
CA CYS A 196 -14.47 -1.53 16.36
C CYS A 196 -15.54 -1.31 15.28
N ILE A 197 -16.44 -2.27 15.07
CA ILE A 197 -17.48 -2.22 14.04
C ILE A 197 -18.37 -0.98 14.26
N GLY A 198 -18.42 -0.09 13.27
CA GLY A 198 -19.23 1.13 13.30
C GLY A 198 -18.65 2.28 14.15
N LYS A 199 -17.44 2.14 14.69
CA LYS A 199 -16.75 3.19 15.45
C LYS A 199 -15.70 3.90 14.59
N ASP A 200 -15.39 5.14 14.96
CA ASP A 200 -14.24 5.89 14.46
C ASP A 200 -12.94 5.20 14.89
N LEU A 201 -12.16 4.72 13.92
CA LEU A 201 -10.93 3.96 14.16
C LEU A 201 -9.80 4.81 14.76
N SER A 202 -9.84 6.13 14.58
CA SER A 202 -8.82 7.03 15.13
C SER A 202 -8.80 7.02 16.66
N LYS A 203 -9.93 6.67 17.29
CA LYS A 203 -10.13 6.65 18.75
C LYS A 203 -9.82 5.30 19.40
N ILE A 204 -9.34 4.33 18.63
CA ILE A 204 -9.09 2.97 19.13
C ILE A 204 -7.58 2.77 19.20
N PRO A 205 -7.01 2.60 20.41
CA PRO A 205 -5.59 2.39 20.56
C PRO A 205 -5.21 1.05 19.93
N MET A 206 -4.28 1.10 18.97
CA MET A 206 -3.71 -0.07 18.33
C MET A 206 -2.48 -0.49 19.13
N PRO A 207 -2.27 -1.77 19.49
CA PRO A 207 -1.02 -2.23 20.08
C PRO A 207 0.16 -1.92 19.16
N VAL A 208 1.34 -1.63 19.74
CA VAL A 208 2.58 -1.31 18.99
C VAL A 208 2.92 -2.40 17.98
N ASN A 209 2.50 -3.64 18.22
CA ASN A 209 2.77 -4.74 17.30
C ASN A 209 2.18 -4.52 15.91
N PHE A 210 1.11 -3.73 15.77
CA PHE A 210 0.51 -3.38 14.48
C PHE A 210 1.11 -2.13 13.85
N ASN A 211 2.08 -1.51 14.51
CA ASN A 211 2.75 -0.31 14.04
C ASN A 211 3.94 -0.64 13.13
N GLU A 212 4.44 0.39 12.45
CA GLU A 212 5.77 0.46 11.89
C GLU A 212 6.55 1.56 12.64
N PRO A 213 7.89 1.50 12.74
CA PRO A 213 8.70 2.44 13.53
C PRO A 213 8.87 3.81 12.85
N LEU A 214 7.78 4.36 12.31
CA LEU A 214 7.69 5.70 11.74
C LEU A 214 6.40 6.38 12.21
N SER A 215 6.50 7.67 12.48
CA SER A 215 5.39 8.58 12.77
C SER A 215 4.64 8.90 11.48
N MET A 216 3.35 9.29 11.58
CA MET A 216 2.60 9.74 10.41
C MET A 216 3.26 10.97 9.75
N LEU A 217 3.99 11.80 10.49
CA LEU A 217 4.76 12.93 9.95
C LEU A 217 5.91 12.47 9.03
N GLN A 218 6.60 11.41 9.45
CA GLN A 218 7.62 10.75 8.61
C GLN A 218 6.98 10.07 7.40
N ARG A 219 5.84 9.39 7.58
CA ARG A 219 5.08 8.76 6.48
C ARG A 219 4.62 9.77 5.44
N LEU A 220 4.23 10.97 5.86
CA LEU A 220 3.88 12.09 4.99
C LEU A 220 5.10 12.60 4.21
N THR A 221 6.28 12.59 4.84
CA THR A 221 7.52 13.04 4.20
C THR A 221 8.01 12.07 3.12
N GLU A 222 7.60 10.80 3.15
CA GLU A 222 7.90 9.83 2.07
C GLU A 222 7.33 10.24 0.70
N ASP A 223 6.39 11.19 0.63
CA ASP A 223 5.97 11.81 -0.63
C ASP A 223 7.16 12.38 -1.42
N LEU A 224 8.27 12.70 -0.75
CA LEU A 224 9.49 13.26 -1.35
C LEU A 224 10.47 12.20 -1.89
N GLU A 225 10.13 10.90 -1.84
CA GLU A 225 10.99 9.81 -2.34
C GLU A 225 11.40 10.02 -3.80
N TYR A 226 10.53 10.61 -4.61
CA TYR A 226 10.75 10.89 -6.03
C TYR A 226 10.78 12.40 -6.33
N SER A 227 11.31 13.20 -5.39
CA SER A 227 11.42 14.66 -5.52
C SER A 227 12.20 15.13 -6.75
N GLU A 228 13.05 14.29 -7.34
CA GLU A 228 13.75 14.60 -8.60
C GLU A 228 12.79 14.83 -9.78
N LEU A 229 11.55 14.32 -9.71
CA LEU A 229 10.50 14.63 -10.68
C LEU A 229 10.15 16.12 -10.65
N LEU A 230 10.14 16.73 -9.46
CA LEU A 230 9.89 18.15 -9.28
C LEU A 230 11.07 18.99 -9.78
N ASP A 231 12.31 18.53 -9.58
CA ASP A 231 13.49 19.19 -10.15
C ASP A 231 13.49 19.16 -11.68
N ARG A 232 13.04 18.06 -12.28
CA ARG A 232 12.83 17.96 -13.72
C ARG A 232 11.71 18.90 -14.17
N ALA A 233 10.60 18.93 -13.43
CA ALA A 233 9.45 19.78 -13.72
C ALA A 233 9.78 21.27 -13.64
N ALA A 234 10.61 21.69 -12.69
CA ALA A 234 11.08 23.07 -12.55
C ALA A 234 11.86 23.59 -13.78
N ARG A 235 12.43 22.68 -14.59
CA ARG A 235 13.19 22.98 -15.82
C ARG A 235 12.34 22.93 -17.09
N CYS A 236 11.07 22.57 -17.00
CA CYS A 236 10.18 22.50 -18.16
C CYS A 236 9.76 23.90 -18.62
N GLY A 237 9.84 24.15 -19.92
CA GLY A 237 9.32 25.38 -20.55
C GLY A 237 7.83 25.33 -20.89
N SER A 238 7.25 24.13 -21.00
CA SER A 238 5.83 23.90 -21.27
C SER A 238 5.08 23.55 -19.98
N SER A 239 3.97 24.25 -19.70
CA SER A 239 3.10 23.97 -18.55
C SER A 239 2.45 22.58 -18.63
N LEU A 240 2.17 22.09 -19.84
CA LEU A 240 1.60 20.77 -20.10
C LEU A 240 2.63 19.65 -19.85
N GLU A 241 3.89 19.85 -20.24
CA GLU A 241 4.97 18.90 -19.92
C GLU A 241 5.31 18.93 -18.43
N GLN A 242 5.30 20.11 -17.82
CA GLN A 242 5.43 20.28 -16.37
C GLN A 242 4.30 19.52 -15.64
N MET A 243 3.06 19.64 -16.10
CA MET A 243 1.90 18.91 -15.56
C MET A 243 2.09 17.38 -15.62
N CYS A 244 2.64 16.84 -16.71
CA CYS A 244 2.94 15.40 -16.81
C CYS A 244 3.86 14.91 -15.68
N LEU A 245 4.90 15.70 -15.34
CA LEU A 245 5.84 15.36 -14.26
C LEU A 245 5.22 15.53 -12.87
N VAL A 246 4.39 16.56 -12.67
CA VAL A 246 3.61 16.74 -11.42
C VAL A 246 2.65 15.56 -11.23
N ALA A 247 1.98 15.11 -12.29
CA ALA A 247 1.12 13.93 -12.25
C ALA A 247 1.90 12.64 -11.91
N ALA A 248 3.08 12.44 -12.51
CA ALA A 248 3.94 11.32 -12.16
C ALA A 248 4.40 11.38 -10.69
N PHE A 249 4.74 12.56 -10.17
CA PHE A 249 5.10 12.77 -8.77
C PHE A 249 3.92 12.40 -7.83
N SER A 250 2.72 12.88 -8.13
CA SER A 250 1.50 12.54 -7.38
C SER A 250 1.21 11.03 -7.36
N VAL A 251 1.40 10.32 -8.48
CA VAL A 251 1.25 8.86 -8.54
C VAL A 251 2.36 8.15 -7.74
N SER A 252 3.60 8.64 -7.82
CA SER A 252 4.77 7.99 -7.23
C SER A 252 4.69 7.85 -5.70
N SER A 253 4.00 8.77 -5.00
CA SER A 253 3.85 8.73 -3.54
C SER A 253 3.13 7.49 -3.02
N TYR A 254 2.30 6.84 -3.85
CA TYR A 254 1.58 5.62 -3.46
C TYR A 254 2.43 4.35 -3.59
N SER A 255 3.55 4.40 -4.30
CA SER A 255 4.39 3.23 -4.58
C SER A 255 5.03 2.62 -3.31
N THR A 256 5.15 3.43 -2.25
CA THR A 256 5.70 3.07 -0.93
C THR A 256 4.67 2.32 -0.06
N THR A 257 3.40 2.20 -0.49
CA THR A 257 2.35 1.57 0.32
C THR A 257 2.16 0.09 0.02
N VAL A 258 2.69 -0.43 -1.09
CA VAL A 258 2.36 -1.76 -1.65
C VAL A 258 2.40 -2.89 -0.62
N HIS A 259 3.44 -2.90 0.23
CA HIS A 259 3.68 -3.96 1.22
C HIS A 259 3.53 -3.49 2.68
N ARG A 260 3.19 -2.22 2.91
CA ARG A 260 3.22 -1.58 4.22
C ARG A 260 1.83 -1.47 4.82
N THR A 261 1.33 -2.59 5.34
CA THR A 261 0.01 -2.71 6.00
C THR A 261 0.02 -2.33 7.48
N ALA A 262 1.20 -2.05 8.04
CA ALA A 262 1.35 -1.60 9.41
C ALA A 262 0.97 -0.11 9.55
N LYS A 263 0.48 0.28 10.72
CA LYS A 263 0.04 1.65 11.01
C LYS A 263 1.26 2.51 11.44
N PRO A 264 1.52 3.69 10.86
CA PRO A 264 2.50 4.59 11.47
C PRO A 264 2.03 5.04 12.87
N PHE A 265 2.96 5.46 13.73
CA PHE A 265 2.59 6.06 15.01
C PHE A 265 1.73 7.31 14.78
N ASN A 266 0.65 7.44 15.55
CA ASN A 266 -0.15 8.66 15.53
C ASN A 266 0.66 9.76 16.22
N PRO A 267 1.00 10.87 15.55
CA PRO A 267 1.83 11.90 16.14
C PRO A 267 1.14 12.54 17.35
N LEU A 268 1.93 12.92 18.35
CA LEU A 268 1.44 13.70 19.47
C LEU A 268 1.11 15.13 19.01
N LEU A 269 0.18 15.82 19.69
CA LEU A 269 -0.12 17.22 19.37
C LEU A 269 1.12 18.08 19.59
N GLY A 270 1.56 18.82 18.57
CA GLY A 270 2.81 19.58 18.60
C GLY A 270 4.07 18.76 18.32
N GLU A 271 3.95 17.46 18.03
CA GLU A 271 5.05 16.67 17.48
C GLU A 271 5.47 17.29 16.14
N THR A 272 6.78 17.38 15.93
CA THR A 272 7.39 17.90 14.71
C THR A 272 8.21 16.82 14.03
N TYR A 273 8.46 16.98 12.74
CA TYR A 273 9.48 16.19 12.06
C TYR A 273 10.12 17.00 10.95
N GLU A 274 11.45 17.12 11.00
CA GLU A 274 12.24 17.70 9.91
C GLU A 274 12.94 16.65 9.04
N LEU A 275 13.09 16.97 7.76
CA LEU A 275 13.98 16.26 6.84
C LEU A 275 14.86 17.29 6.12
N ASP A 276 16.07 17.51 6.64
CA ASP A 276 17.06 18.36 5.99
C ASP A 276 17.95 17.53 5.04
N ARG A 277 17.83 17.83 3.74
CA ARG A 277 18.58 17.19 2.66
C ARG A 277 19.09 18.25 1.67
N LEU A 278 19.37 19.47 2.13
CA LEU A 278 19.84 20.54 1.25
C LEU A 278 21.11 20.14 0.49
N ASP A 279 22.09 19.55 1.19
CA ASP A 279 23.37 19.15 0.58
C ASP A 279 23.22 17.94 -0.38
N GLU A 280 22.29 17.03 -0.10
CA GLU A 280 22.10 15.78 -0.86
C GLU A 280 21.18 15.97 -2.06
N TYR A 281 20.01 16.58 -1.82
CA TYR A 281 18.91 16.67 -2.78
C TYR A 281 18.46 18.11 -3.07
N GLY A 282 18.99 19.11 -2.35
CA GLY A 282 18.65 20.51 -2.57
C GLY A 282 17.31 20.94 -1.95
N TYR A 283 16.72 20.13 -1.08
CA TYR A 283 15.48 20.47 -0.37
C TYR A 283 15.59 20.22 1.13
N ARG A 284 14.73 20.88 1.89
CA ARG A 284 14.43 20.54 3.28
C ARG A 284 12.94 20.65 3.55
N SER A 285 12.45 19.86 4.49
CA SER A 285 11.05 19.90 4.93
C SER A 285 10.89 19.95 6.44
N ILE A 286 9.77 20.52 6.86
CA ILE A 286 9.30 20.53 8.23
C ILE A 286 7.81 20.18 8.25
N SER A 287 7.41 19.35 9.21
CA SER A 287 6.02 19.02 9.47
C SER A 287 5.70 19.11 10.94
N GLU A 288 4.45 19.41 11.26
CA GLU A 288 3.94 19.53 12.63
C GLU A 288 2.54 18.93 12.73
N GLN A 289 2.26 18.23 13.82
CA GLN A 289 0.91 17.79 14.17
C GLN A 289 0.13 18.98 14.75
N VAL A 290 -0.65 19.64 13.90
CA VAL A 290 -1.35 20.90 14.21
C VAL A 290 -2.72 20.70 14.87
N SER A 291 -3.27 19.48 14.82
CA SER A 291 -4.54 19.13 15.48
C SER A 291 -4.58 17.66 15.87
N HIS A 292 -5.27 17.34 16.97
CA HIS A 292 -5.47 15.95 17.42
C HIS A 292 -6.90 15.44 17.18
N HIS A 293 -7.91 16.31 17.24
CA HIS A 293 -9.32 15.94 17.07
C HIS A 293 -10.05 16.96 16.17
N PRO A 294 -10.17 16.70 14.85
CA PRO A 294 -9.60 15.56 14.13
C PRO A 294 -8.06 15.64 14.00
N PRO A 295 -7.36 14.51 13.82
CA PRO A 295 -5.91 14.50 13.68
C PRO A 295 -5.51 15.15 12.36
N ALA A 296 -4.71 16.22 12.42
CA ALA A 296 -4.22 16.91 11.24
C ALA A 296 -2.74 17.25 11.35
N ALA A 297 -2.05 17.16 10.21
CA ALA A 297 -0.64 17.49 10.06
C ALA A 297 -0.47 18.60 9.01
N ALA A 298 0.42 19.54 9.27
CA ALA A 298 0.89 20.52 8.30
C ALA A 298 2.31 20.15 7.86
N HIS A 299 2.62 20.33 6.58
CA HIS A 299 3.92 19.99 6.00
C HIS A 299 4.32 21.05 4.99
N HIS A 300 5.58 21.48 5.06
CA HIS A 300 6.16 22.47 4.19
C HIS A 300 7.55 22.05 3.73
N VAL A 301 7.82 22.22 2.44
CA VAL A 301 9.06 21.82 1.77
C VAL A 301 9.57 23.00 0.97
N THR A 302 10.84 23.35 1.17
CA THR A 302 11.54 24.35 0.37
C THR A 302 12.67 23.68 -0.40
N SER A 303 12.75 23.93 -1.71
CA SER A 303 13.84 23.47 -2.56
C SER A 303 14.62 24.63 -3.15
N GLN A 304 15.95 24.54 -3.10
CA GLN A 304 16.88 25.41 -3.82
C GLN A 304 16.83 25.19 -5.34
N ARG A 305 16.15 24.15 -5.80
CA ARG A 305 15.99 23.80 -7.23
C ARG A 305 14.72 24.39 -7.87
N GLY A 306 14.11 25.39 -7.23
CA GLY A 306 13.10 26.24 -7.85
C GLY A 306 11.65 25.80 -7.63
N TRP A 307 11.36 25.07 -6.54
CA TRP A 307 10.00 24.68 -6.19
C TRP A 307 9.75 24.71 -4.68
N THR A 308 8.49 24.93 -4.30
CA THR A 308 8.00 24.88 -2.92
C THR A 308 6.74 24.02 -2.88
N LEU A 309 6.66 23.11 -1.92
CA LEU A 309 5.49 22.26 -1.70
C LEU A 309 4.95 22.49 -0.30
N TRP A 310 3.63 22.57 -0.15
CA TRP A 310 3.00 22.59 1.16
C TRP A 310 1.68 21.85 1.13
N GLN A 311 1.31 21.27 2.25
CA GLN A 311 0.04 20.57 2.41
C GLN A 311 -0.43 20.61 3.86
N HIS A 312 -1.75 20.59 4.02
CA HIS A 312 -2.43 20.33 5.27
C HIS A 312 -3.29 19.09 5.06
N ILE A 313 -3.08 18.06 5.88
CA ILE A 313 -3.73 16.77 5.69
C ILE A 313 -4.40 16.29 6.98
N THR A 314 -5.63 15.82 6.84
CA THR A 314 -6.39 15.10 7.87
C THR A 314 -6.66 13.69 7.36
N ILE A 315 -6.53 12.67 8.21
CA ILE A 315 -6.79 11.28 7.81
C ILE A 315 -8.11 10.81 8.45
N ASP A 316 -9.11 10.53 7.61
CA ASP A 316 -10.32 9.81 8.03
C ASP A 316 -10.16 8.32 7.73
N SER A 317 -10.72 7.45 8.58
CA SER A 317 -10.59 5.99 8.43
C SER A 317 -11.89 5.29 8.80
N LYS A 318 -12.43 4.48 7.87
CA LYS A 318 -13.72 3.78 8.04
C LYS A 318 -13.55 2.28 7.89
N PHE A 319 -13.97 1.53 8.90
CA PHE A 319 -14.09 0.08 8.81
C PHE A 319 -15.40 -0.33 8.13
N ARG A 320 -15.33 -1.09 7.04
CA ARG A 320 -16.48 -1.58 6.26
C ARG A 320 -16.60 -3.11 6.28
N GLY A 321 -16.26 -3.72 7.42
CA GLY A 321 -16.31 -5.16 7.61
C GLY A 321 -15.12 -5.88 6.97
N LYS A 322 -15.12 -6.10 5.64
CA LYS A 322 -14.02 -6.85 5.00
C LYS A 322 -12.75 -6.00 4.81
N TYR A 323 -12.88 -4.68 4.80
CA TYR A 323 -11.79 -3.75 4.50
C TYR A 323 -11.87 -2.46 5.34
N ILE A 324 -10.74 -1.76 5.45
CA ILE A 324 -10.65 -0.40 5.99
C ILE A 324 -10.40 0.54 4.81
N SER A 325 -11.16 1.63 4.73
CA SER A 325 -10.91 2.74 3.80
C SER A 325 -10.24 3.88 4.55
N VAL A 326 -9.05 4.29 4.11
CA VAL A 326 -8.28 5.42 4.63
C VAL A 326 -8.38 6.56 3.61
N MET A 327 -8.99 7.67 4.02
CA MET A 327 -9.30 8.82 3.17
C MET A 327 -8.47 10.02 3.64
N PRO A 328 -7.37 10.33 2.94
CA PRO A 328 -6.66 11.59 3.16
C PRO A 328 -7.50 12.77 2.66
N LEU A 329 -7.72 13.74 3.54
CA LEU A 329 -8.47 14.97 3.28
C LEU A 329 -7.50 16.16 3.31
N GLY A 330 -7.65 17.07 2.36
CA GLY A 330 -6.82 18.26 2.23
C GLY A 330 -6.10 18.34 0.89
N ASN A 331 -5.62 19.55 0.60
CA ASN A 331 -4.97 19.87 -0.67
C ASN A 331 -3.46 19.90 -0.53
N ILE A 332 -2.80 19.42 -1.57
CA ILE A 332 -1.37 19.57 -1.79
C ILE A 332 -1.18 20.70 -2.77
N HIS A 333 -0.30 21.63 -2.42
CA HIS A 333 0.06 22.76 -3.25
C HIS A 333 1.53 22.67 -3.63
N LEU A 334 1.81 22.96 -4.90
CA LEU A 334 3.16 22.97 -5.44
C LEU A 334 3.33 24.22 -6.31
N GLN A 335 4.32 25.04 -5.99
CA GLN A 335 4.65 26.24 -6.74
C GLN A 335 6.05 26.13 -7.35
N PHE A 336 6.16 26.43 -8.64
CA PHE A 336 7.44 26.55 -9.33
C PHE A 336 7.84 28.03 -9.44
N HIS A 337 9.04 28.38 -8.97
CA HIS A 337 9.45 29.78 -8.81
C HIS A 337 9.69 30.48 -10.14
N SER A 338 10.29 29.77 -11.11
CA SER A 338 10.67 30.37 -12.40
C SER A 338 9.48 30.59 -13.34
N SER A 339 8.53 29.65 -13.39
CA SER A 339 7.33 29.78 -14.23
C SER A 339 6.20 30.52 -13.52
N GLY A 340 6.22 30.58 -12.18
CA GLY A 340 5.11 31.07 -11.37
C GLY A 340 3.92 30.11 -11.30
N ASN A 341 3.98 28.95 -11.99
CA ASN A 341 2.89 27.98 -12.02
C ASN A 341 2.64 27.41 -10.63
N HIS A 342 1.35 27.34 -10.27
CA HIS A 342 0.87 26.80 -8.99
C HIS A 342 -0.10 25.66 -9.26
N TYR A 343 0.25 24.46 -8.78
CA TYR A 343 -0.52 23.24 -8.94
C TYR A 343 -1.19 22.86 -7.62
N VAL A 344 -2.45 22.41 -7.70
CA VAL A 344 -3.24 21.96 -6.56
C VAL A 344 -3.90 20.63 -6.88
N TRP A 345 -3.83 19.67 -5.95
CA TRP A 345 -4.52 18.38 -6.04
C TRP A 345 -4.77 17.76 -4.67
N SER A 346 -5.64 16.74 -4.62
CA SER A 346 -5.90 15.95 -3.40
C SER A 346 -5.52 14.48 -3.60
N LYS A 347 -5.33 13.75 -2.51
CA LYS A 347 -4.99 12.31 -2.54
C LYS A 347 -6.23 11.42 -2.72
N VAL A 348 -6.04 10.20 -3.24
CA VAL A 348 -7.10 9.18 -3.38
C VAL A 348 -7.24 8.34 -2.11
N THR A 349 -8.29 7.52 -2.07
CA THR A 349 -8.55 6.60 -0.97
C THR A 349 -7.66 5.36 -1.06
N SER A 350 -7.00 5.03 0.05
CA SER A 350 -6.32 3.74 0.24
C SER A 350 -7.26 2.74 0.90
N THR A 351 -7.36 1.53 0.35
CA THR A 351 -8.17 0.45 0.92
C THR A 351 -7.31 -0.71 1.38
N VAL A 352 -7.37 -1.03 2.68
CA VAL A 352 -6.72 -2.21 3.26
C VAL A 352 -7.73 -3.36 3.27
N HIS A 353 -7.51 -4.36 2.42
CA HIS A 353 -8.39 -5.50 2.25
C HIS A 353 -8.06 -6.65 3.21
N ASN A 354 -9.01 -7.58 3.34
CA ASN A 354 -8.86 -8.84 4.08
C ASN A 354 -8.62 -8.68 5.59
N ILE A 355 -9.23 -7.65 6.19
CA ILE A 355 -9.10 -7.35 7.63
C ILE A 355 -9.58 -8.52 8.51
N ILE A 356 -10.57 -9.29 8.04
CA ILE A 356 -11.14 -10.43 8.78
C ILE A 356 -10.43 -11.73 8.43
N VAL A 357 -10.28 -12.04 7.13
CA VAL A 357 -9.76 -13.31 6.63
C VAL A 357 -8.89 -13.09 5.40
N GLY A 358 -7.70 -13.70 5.40
CA GLY A 358 -6.74 -13.68 4.30
C GLY A 358 -5.54 -12.79 4.60
N LYS A 359 -4.59 -12.76 3.65
CA LYS A 359 -3.43 -11.85 3.73
C LYS A 359 -3.90 -10.42 3.46
N LEU A 360 -3.50 -9.48 4.33
CA LEU A 360 -3.74 -8.05 4.14
C LEU A 360 -3.04 -7.56 2.87
N TRP A 361 -3.70 -6.69 2.13
CA TRP A 361 -3.12 -6.02 0.97
C TRP A 361 -3.79 -4.66 0.76
N ILE A 362 -3.07 -3.75 0.11
CA ILE A 362 -3.51 -2.37 -0.11
C ILE A 362 -3.86 -2.17 -1.58
N ASP A 363 -4.98 -1.51 -1.82
CA ASP A 363 -5.38 -0.94 -3.10
C ASP A 363 -5.46 0.58 -3.01
N GLN A 364 -5.25 1.24 -4.15
CA GLN A 364 -5.42 2.69 -4.29
C GLN A 364 -6.46 2.93 -5.37
N SER A 365 -7.51 3.70 -5.05
CA SER A 365 -8.63 3.89 -5.97
C SER A 365 -9.30 5.24 -5.80
N GLY A 366 -9.80 5.78 -6.91
CA GLY A 366 -10.40 7.11 -6.98
C GLY A 366 -9.82 7.92 -8.13
N ASP A 367 -10.21 9.18 -8.20
CA ASP A 367 -9.76 10.11 -9.23
C ASP A 367 -8.94 11.23 -8.56
N ILE A 368 -7.89 11.72 -9.25
CA ILE A 368 -7.14 12.93 -8.86
C ILE A 368 -7.27 13.94 -9.98
N ASP A 369 -7.75 15.12 -9.64
CA ASP A 369 -7.72 16.28 -10.52
C ASP A 369 -6.56 17.18 -10.09
N ILE A 370 -5.56 17.30 -10.95
CA ILE A 370 -4.44 18.23 -10.75
C ILE A 370 -4.74 19.47 -11.57
N VAL A 371 -4.82 20.62 -10.91
CA VAL A 371 -5.15 21.89 -11.55
C VAL A 371 -3.97 22.84 -11.45
N ASN A 372 -3.50 23.37 -12.58
CA ASN A 372 -2.63 24.52 -12.59
C ASN A 372 -3.49 25.78 -12.44
N THR A 373 -3.47 26.41 -11.27
CA THR A 373 -4.30 27.59 -10.97
C THR A 373 -3.87 28.82 -11.77
N THR A 374 -2.66 28.84 -12.33
CA THR A 374 -2.10 29.93 -13.12
C THR A 374 -2.52 29.84 -14.59
N THR A 375 -2.26 28.71 -15.25
CA THR A 375 -2.57 28.54 -16.69
C THR A 375 -3.97 27.98 -16.94
N LYS A 376 -4.59 27.36 -15.92
CA LYS A 376 -5.85 26.59 -15.99
C LYS A 376 -5.76 25.26 -16.74
N ASP A 377 -4.54 24.80 -17.04
CA ASP A 377 -4.32 23.43 -17.52
C ASP A 377 -4.69 22.42 -16.43
N THR A 378 -5.21 21.25 -16.83
CA THR A 378 -5.65 20.21 -15.91
C THR A 378 -5.02 18.86 -16.24
N CYS A 379 -4.94 17.99 -15.23
CA CYS A 379 -4.71 16.57 -15.44
C CYS A 379 -5.71 15.76 -14.63
N HIS A 380 -6.49 14.93 -15.34
CA HIS A 380 -7.45 14.00 -14.75
C HIS A 380 -6.82 12.63 -14.66
N LEU A 381 -6.42 12.19 -13.47
CA LEU A 381 -5.90 10.86 -13.19
C LEU A 381 -7.01 9.96 -12.62
N LYS A 382 -7.02 8.70 -13.05
CA LYS A 382 -7.94 7.67 -12.60
C LYS A 382 -7.18 6.46 -12.11
N PHE A 383 -7.37 6.13 -10.83
CA PHE A 383 -6.86 4.93 -10.19
C PHE A 383 -7.94 3.84 -10.26
N SER A 384 -7.74 2.88 -11.15
CA SER A 384 -8.70 1.78 -11.35
C SER A 384 -8.74 0.91 -10.10
N PRO A 385 -9.91 0.77 -9.43
CA PRO A 385 -10.04 -0.12 -8.29
C PRO A 385 -9.83 -1.56 -8.72
N TYR A 386 -9.25 -2.37 -7.84
CA TYR A 386 -9.15 -3.80 -8.05
C TYR A 386 -10.54 -4.43 -8.22
N SER A 387 -10.68 -5.26 -9.25
CA SER A 387 -11.90 -6.02 -9.49
C SER A 387 -11.57 -7.43 -9.96
N TYR A 388 -12.11 -8.43 -9.27
CA TYR A 388 -11.91 -9.85 -9.58
C TYR A 388 -12.45 -10.24 -10.96
N PHE A 389 -13.46 -9.53 -11.46
CA PHE A 389 -14.09 -9.79 -12.76
C PHE A 389 -13.47 -8.99 -13.91
N SER A 390 -12.55 -8.07 -13.59
CA SER A 390 -11.88 -7.26 -14.61
C SER A 390 -10.71 -8.02 -15.20
N ARG A 391 -10.53 -7.90 -16.52
CA ARG A 391 -9.32 -8.32 -17.23
C ARG A 391 -8.26 -7.22 -17.30
N GLU A 392 -8.53 -6.05 -16.69
CA GLU A 392 -7.57 -4.95 -16.66
C GLU A 392 -6.36 -5.29 -15.77
N VAL A 393 -5.23 -4.66 -16.10
CA VAL A 393 -4.02 -4.71 -15.28
C VAL A 393 -4.37 -4.18 -13.87
N PRO A 394 -4.09 -4.93 -12.79
CA PRO A 394 -4.27 -4.45 -11.43
C PRO A 394 -3.48 -3.16 -11.19
N ARG A 395 -3.94 -2.30 -10.28
CA ARG A 395 -3.24 -1.06 -9.88
C ARG A 395 -3.02 -0.06 -11.01
N LYS A 396 -3.77 -0.22 -12.10
CA LYS A 396 -3.70 0.63 -13.28
C LYS A 396 -4.06 2.07 -12.92
N VAL A 397 -3.25 2.99 -13.43
CA VAL A 397 -3.50 4.43 -13.41
C VAL A 397 -3.50 4.92 -14.85
N THR A 398 -4.52 5.68 -15.21
CA THR A 398 -4.59 6.38 -16.50
C THR A 398 -4.84 7.85 -16.26
N GLY A 399 -4.38 8.72 -17.15
CA GLY A 399 -4.81 10.11 -17.10
C GLY A 399 -4.74 10.82 -18.43
N VAL A 400 -5.32 12.02 -18.44
CA VAL A 400 -5.35 12.92 -19.58
C VAL A 400 -4.88 14.28 -19.09
N VAL A 401 -3.96 14.91 -19.82
CA VAL A 401 -3.54 16.29 -19.60
C VAL A 401 -4.20 17.16 -20.64
N GLU A 402 -4.94 18.17 -20.19
CA GLU A 402 -5.73 19.07 -21.01
C GLU A 402 -5.27 20.51 -20.79
N ASP A 403 -5.35 21.33 -21.84
CA ASP A 403 -5.18 22.78 -21.71
C ASP A 403 -6.44 23.43 -21.13
N LYS A 404 -6.37 24.73 -20.88
CA LYS A 404 -7.51 25.53 -20.38
C LYS A 404 -8.75 25.51 -21.28
N GLU A 405 -8.59 25.18 -22.56
CA GLU A 405 -9.69 25.02 -23.52
C GLU A 405 -10.33 23.63 -23.47
N GLY A 406 -9.76 22.69 -22.70
CA GLY A 406 -10.18 21.30 -22.60
C GLY A 406 -9.66 20.43 -23.74
N ALA A 407 -8.66 20.89 -24.51
CA ALA A 407 -8.04 20.08 -25.54
C ALA A 407 -7.00 19.14 -24.91
N ALA A 408 -7.12 17.84 -25.18
CA ALA A 408 -6.20 16.84 -24.66
C ALA A 408 -4.86 16.86 -25.43
N HIS A 409 -3.75 16.98 -24.69
CA HIS A 409 -2.39 17.02 -25.24
C HIS A 409 -1.55 15.80 -24.89
N TYR A 410 -1.78 15.18 -23.73
CA TYR A 410 -1.04 13.99 -23.31
C TYR A 410 -1.96 12.95 -22.69
N ILE A 411 -1.65 11.68 -22.94
CA ILE A 411 -2.20 10.54 -22.21
C ILE A 411 -1.12 10.02 -21.27
N LEU A 412 -1.50 9.82 -20.02
CA LEU A 412 -0.67 9.20 -19.00
C LEU A 412 -1.17 7.76 -18.77
N SER A 413 -0.26 6.81 -18.66
CA SER A 413 -0.60 5.41 -18.38
C SER A 413 0.49 4.73 -17.56
N GLY A 414 0.09 3.87 -16.63
CA GLY A 414 1.02 3.16 -15.77
C GLY A 414 0.33 2.32 -14.70
N THR A 415 1.10 1.95 -13.68
CA THR A 415 0.58 1.40 -12.43
C THR A 415 1.26 2.10 -11.25
N TRP A 416 0.50 2.41 -10.20
CA TRP A 416 1.01 3.18 -9.06
C TRP A 416 2.09 2.44 -8.25
N ASP A 417 2.25 1.13 -8.49
CA ASP A 417 3.25 0.29 -7.84
C ASP A 417 4.51 0.03 -8.68
N ASP A 418 4.57 0.48 -9.94
CA ASP A 418 5.70 0.17 -10.82
C ASP A 418 6.21 1.38 -11.60
N LYS A 419 5.40 1.99 -12.47
CA LYS A 419 5.87 3.05 -13.39
C LYS A 419 4.75 3.93 -13.92
N MET A 420 5.13 5.11 -14.42
CA MET A 420 4.25 6.02 -15.15
C MET A 420 4.90 6.49 -16.45
N GLU A 421 4.13 6.48 -17.54
CA GLU A 421 4.54 6.91 -18.88
C GLU A 421 3.60 7.99 -19.41
N SER A 422 4.11 8.87 -20.28
CA SER A 422 3.33 9.87 -21.01
C SER A 422 3.46 9.68 -22.51
N ALA A 423 2.35 9.74 -23.24
CA ALA A 423 2.31 9.73 -24.69
C ALA A 423 1.66 11.03 -25.19
N LYS A 424 2.37 11.78 -26.05
CA LYS A 424 1.86 13.03 -26.63
C LYS A 424 0.81 12.71 -27.69
N ILE A 425 -0.32 13.39 -27.65
CA ILE A 425 -1.41 13.26 -28.62
C ILE A 425 -1.04 14.01 -29.90
N VAL A 426 -1.26 13.37 -31.04
CA VAL A 426 -1.07 13.95 -32.38
C VAL A 426 -2.41 14.28 -33.01
N GLU A 427 -3.36 13.36 -32.92
CA GLU A 427 -4.72 13.52 -33.43
C GLU A 427 -5.74 12.93 -32.46
N SER A 428 -6.88 13.60 -32.32
CA SER A 428 -8.05 13.11 -31.58
C SER A 428 -9.17 12.78 -32.58
N SER A 429 -9.59 11.52 -32.62
CA SER A 429 -10.74 11.09 -33.43
C SER A 429 -11.90 10.69 -32.52
N GLN A 430 -13.12 11.13 -32.87
CA GLN A 430 -14.34 10.63 -32.24
C GLN A 430 -14.65 9.25 -32.81
N GLY A 431 -14.56 8.21 -31.98
CA GLY A 431 -14.90 6.86 -32.40
C GLY A 431 -16.40 6.71 -32.67
N CYS A 432 -16.76 6.05 -33.78
CA CYS A 432 -18.13 5.61 -34.06
C CYS A 432 -18.52 4.45 -33.12
N GLY A 433 -18.93 4.77 -31.90
CA GLY A 433 -19.53 3.80 -30.97
C GLY A 433 -20.99 3.55 -31.32
N GLY A 434 -21.32 2.30 -31.66
CA GLY A 434 -22.69 1.83 -31.91
C GLY A 434 -23.63 2.06 -30.72
N SER A 435 -24.91 1.94 -31.00
CA SER A 435 -26.07 2.18 -30.12
C SER A 435 -25.87 1.65 -28.70
N GLU A 436 -25.44 2.53 -27.79
CA GLU A 436 -25.61 2.53 -26.31
C GLU A 436 -24.39 3.17 -25.61
N GLY A 437 -24.42 4.51 -25.50
CA GLY A 437 -24.05 5.21 -24.26
C GLY A 437 -22.58 5.23 -23.81
N LYS A 438 -21.65 5.71 -24.65
CA LYS A 438 -20.53 6.65 -24.35
C LYS A 438 -19.56 6.61 -25.53
N GLN A 439 -19.53 7.68 -26.32
CA GLN A 439 -18.54 7.82 -27.39
C GLN A 439 -17.13 7.74 -26.78
N LYS A 440 -16.33 6.78 -27.22
CA LYS A 440 -14.95 6.60 -26.75
C LYS A 440 -14.04 7.40 -27.69
N THR A 441 -13.49 8.51 -27.20
CA THR A 441 -12.46 9.26 -27.93
C THR A 441 -11.23 8.37 -28.11
N VAL A 442 -10.76 8.25 -29.34
CA VAL A 442 -9.56 7.49 -29.69
C VAL A 442 -8.44 8.48 -30.01
N TYR A 443 -7.41 8.48 -29.17
CA TYR A 443 -6.23 9.33 -29.33
C TYR A 443 -5.15 8.58 -30.11
N GLN A 444 -4.67 9.18 -31.19
CA GLN A 444 -3.44 8.77 -31.83
C GLN A 444 -2.28 9.48 -31.14
N THR A 445 -1.32 8.70 -30.63
CA THR A 445 -0.23 9.21 -29.80
C THR A 445 1.14 8.88 -30.39
N LEU A 446 2.14 9.68 -30.02
CA LEU A 446 3.55 9.32 -30.22
C LEU A 446 3.96 8.19 -29.28
N GLN A 447 5.18 7.65 -29.47
CA GLN A 447 5.72 6.63 -28.57
C GLN A 447 5.71 7.13 -27.10
N PRO A 448 5.24 6.30 -26.15
CA PRO A 448 5.25 6.65 -24.74
C PRO A 448 6.67 6.89 -24.21
N LYS A 449 6.82 7.92 -23.38
CA LYS A 449 8.04 8.26 -22.67
C LYS A 449 7.89 7.95 -21.18
N LEU A 450 8.87 7.25 -20.62
CA LEU A 450 8.93 6.97 -19.18
C LEU A 450 9.10 8.28 -18.39
N LEU A 451 8.19 8.53 -17.46
CA LEU A 451 8.26 9.66 -16.53
C LEU A 451 8.88 9.24 -15.21
N TRP A 452 8.38 8.14 -14.64
CA TRP A 452 8.72 7.63 -13.32
C TRP A 452 8.77 6.09 -13.33
N LYS A 453 9.68 5.53 -12.53
CA LYS A 453 9.82 4.10 -12.25
C LYS A 453 10.15 3.94 -10.77
N LYS A 454 9.46 3.01 -10.10
CA LYS A 454 9.67 2.69 -8.70
C LYS A 454 11.10 2.20 -8.46
N TYR A 455 11.72 2.68 -7.38
CA TYR A 455 13.01 2.16 -6.92
C TYR A 455 12.88 0.72 -6.40
N PRO A 456 13.88 -0.14 -6.65
CA PRO A 456 13.90 -1.45 -6.01
C PRO A 456 13.94 -1.27 -4.49
N LEU A 457 13.27 -2.16 -3.77
CA LEU A 457 13.41 -2.22 -2.33
C LEU A 457 14.81 -2.74 -1.97
N PRO A 458 15.38 -2.31 -0.82
CA PRO A 458 16.61 -2.89 -0.29
C PRO A 458 16.49 -4.40 -0.09
N ASP A 459 17.62 -5.10 -0.13
CA ASP A 459 17.66 -6.51 0.25
C ASP A 459 17.17 -6.68 1.69
N ASN A 460 16.44 -7.77 1.97
CA ASN A 460 15.85 -8.06 3.28
C ASN A 460 14.78 -7.04 3.74
N ALA A 461 14.19 -6.26 2.82
CA ALA A 461 13.17 -5.27 3.17
C ALA A 461 11.97 -5.88 3.92
N GLU A 462 11.61 -7.13 3.69
CA GLU A 462 10.53 -7.85 4.39
C GLU A 462 10.73 -7.91 5.91
N ASN A 463 11.98 -7.93 6.38
CA ASN A 463 12.34 -7.90 7.79
C ASN A 463 12.54 -6.48 8.32
N MET A 464 12.65 -5.49 7.42
CA MET A 464 12.75 -4.05 7.73
C MET A 464 11.46 -3.30 7.34
N HIS A 465 10.29 -3.88 7.65
CA HIS A 465 8.98 -3.27 7.43
C HIS A 465 8.68 -2.86 5.98
N PHE A 466 9.34 -3.46 4.99
CA PHE A 466 9.30 -3.07 3.58
C PHE A 466 9.62 -1.59 3.33
N PHE A 467 10.51 -1.01 4.15
CA PHE A 467 10.95 0.36 3.98
C PHE A 467 11.75 0.55 2.69
N SER A 468 11.48 1.66 2.00
CA SER A 468 12.33 2.15 0.91
C SER A 468 13.66 2.67 1.47
N SER A 469 14.62 2.94 0.57
CA SER A 469 15.89 3.55 0.97
C SER A 469 15.70 4.87 1.71
N LEU A 470 14.73 5.71 1.28
CA LEU A 470 14.42 6.95 2.01
C LEU A 470 13.83 6.65 3.38
N ALA A 471 12.81 5.77 3.46
CA ALA A 471 12.12 5.43 4.70
C ALA A 471 13.07 4.89 5.77
N LEU A 472 14.08 4.09 5.37
CA LEU A 472 15.14 3.64 6.27
C LEU A 472 15.87 4.80 6.93
N THR A 473 16.07 5.95 6.28
CA THR A 473 16.81 7.09 6.86
C THR A 473 15.96 8.01 7.74
N LEU A 474 14.62 7.93 7.67
CA LEU A 474 13.75 8.95 8.28
C LEU A 474 13.82 9.00 9.80
N ASN A 475 14.11 7.86 10.44
CA ASN A 475 14.22 7.77 11.89
C ASN A 475 15.68 7.57 12.37
N GLU A 476 16.66 7.76 11.48
CA GLU A 476 18.06 7.84 11.85
C GLU A 476 18.27 9.04 12.81
N PRO A 477 18.94 8.87 13.96
CA PRO A 477 19.23 9.99 14.87
C PRO A 477 19.98 11.12 14.14
N GLU A 478 19.55 12.36 14.39
CA GLU A 478 20.20 13.57 13.88
C GLU A 478 20.42 14.54 15.04
N GLU A 479 21.60 15.18 15.08
CA GLU A 479 21.93 16.14 16.13
C GLU A 479 21.24 17.48 15.90
N GLY A 480 20.95 18.18 17.01
CA GLY A 480 20.41 19.53 16.97
C GLY A 480 19.02 19.65 16.35
N VAL A 481 18.23 18.56 16.35
CA VAL A 481 16.79 18.58 16.04
C VAL A 481 15.99 19.17 17.20
N ALA A 482 14.76 19.62 16.93
CA ALA A 482 13.85 20.11 17.96
C ALA A 482 13.55 19.02 19.02
N PRO A 483 13.31 19.37 20.30
CA PRO A 483 12.92 18.41 21.33
C PRO A 483 11.60 17.70 21.03
N THR A 484 10.79 18.26 20.13
CA THR A 484 9.54 17.71 19.62
C THR A 484 9.71 16.82 18.39
N ASP A 485 10.93 16.61 17.89
CA ASP A 485 11.19 15.82 16.68
C ASP A 485 10.84 14.33 16.86
N SER A 486 10.14 13.73 15.89
CA SER A 486 9.75 12.31 15.94
C SER A 486 10.92 11.34 16.17
N ARG A 487 12.17 11.70 15.85
CA ARG A 487 13.36 10.85 16.13
C ARG A 487 13.65 10.68 17.62
N LEU A 488 13.20 11.64 18.44
CA LEU A 488 13.35 11.65 19.90
C LEU A 488 12.17 10.97 20.60
N ARG A 489 11.14 10.58 19.85
CA ARG A 489 9.94 9.93 20.37
C ARG A 489 10.29 8.53 20.92
N PRO A 490 10.13 8.27 22.23
CA PRO A 490 10.73 7.11 22.88
C PRO A 490 10.04 5.77 22.56
N ASP A 491 8.71 5.71 22.48
CA ASP A 491 7.95 4.50 22.10
C ASP A 491 8.31 4.03 20.68
N GLN A 492 8.43 4.97 19.74
CA GLN A 492 8.86 4.71 18.37
C GLN A 492 10.30 4.18 18.29
N ARG A 493 11.22 4.75 19.09
CA ARG A 493 12.62 4.29 19.14
C ARG A 493 12.72 2.88 19.72
N LEU A 494 12.03 2.61 20.82
CA LEU A 494 11.99 1.29 21.46
C LEU A 494 11.44 0.22 20.50
N MET A 495 10.41 0.56 19.72
CA MET A 495 9.89 -0.34 18.68
C MET A 495 10.93 -0.64 17.61
N GLU A 496 11.65 0.37 17.11
CA GLU A 496 12.65 0.22 16.06
C GLU A 496 13.79 -0.72 16.47
N VAL A 497 14.18 -0.70 17.75
CA VAL A 497 15.24 -1.57 18.29
C VAL A 497 14.74 -2.93 18.79
N GLY A 498 13.46 -3.24 18.62
CA GLY A 498 12.87 -4.54 18.98
C GLY A 498 12.38 -4.67 20.43
N LEU A 499 12.43 -3.61 21.23
CA LEU A 499 11.95 -3.58 22.62
C LEU A 499 10.45 -3.26 22.69
N TRP A 500 9.61 -4.18 22.17
CA TRP A 500 8.19 -3.90 21.90
C TRP A 500 7.31 -3.79 23.15
N ASP A 501 7.63 -4.52 24.23
CA ASP A 501 6.89 -4.40 25.49
C ASP A 501 7.14 -3.05 26.16
N GLU A 502 8.40 -2.60 26.17
CA GLU A 502 8.78 -1.27 26.64
C GLU A 502 8.15 -0.18 25.76
N ALA A 503 8.15 -0.37 24.44
CA ALA A 503 7.48 0.53 23.51
C ALA A 503 5.97 0.65 23.80
N ASN A 504 5.28 -0.45 24.12
CA ASN A 504 3.86 -0.42 24.49
C ASN A 504 3.62 0.36 25.79
N ASN A 505 4.46 0.16 26.81
CA ASN A 505 4.36 0.90 28.07
C ASN A 505 4.58 2.40 27.86
N GLU A 506 5.60 2.75 27.07
CA GLU A 506 5.95 4.14 26.81
C GLU A 506 4.90 4.83 25.94
N LYS A 507 4.32 4.12 24.97
CA LYS A 507 3.20 4.59 24.19
C LYS A 507 2.00 4.93 25.06
N GLN A 508 1.65 4.05 26.00
CA GLN A 508 0.56 4.30 26.94
C GLN A 508 0.83 5.56 27.78
N ARG A 509 2.05 5.71 28.30
CA ARG A 509 2.47 6.91 29.06
C ARG A 509 2.29 8.20 28.27
N LEU A 510 2.72 8.20 27.00
CA LEU A 510 2.60 9.36 26.10
C LEU A 510 1.13 9.69 25.77
N GLU A 511 0.33 8.68 25.42
CA GLU A 511 -1.09 8.85 25.09
C GLU A 511 -1.91 9.33 26.30
N ASP A 512 -1.61 8.84 27.51
CA ASP A 512 -2.26 9.29 28.75
C ASP A 512 -1.90 10.74 29.08
N ARG A 513 -0.61 11.11 29.00
CA ARG A 513 -0.15 12.50 29.23
C ARG A 513 -0.80 13.47 28.25
N GLN A 514 -0.92 13.09 26.98
CA GLN A 514 -1.60 13.91 25.98
C GLN A 514 -3.10 14.02 26.27
N SER A 515 -3.76 12.91 26.64
CA SER A 515 -5.19 12.90 26.97
C SER A 515 -5.49 13.86 28.13
N ASP A 516 -4.66 13.86 29.17
CA ASP A 516 -4.77 14.79 30.29
C ASP A 516 -4.57 16.26 29.87
N HIS A 517 -3.61 16.52 28.99
CA HIS A 517 -3.37 17.87 28.46
C HIS A 517 -4.58 18.37 27.64
N VAL A 518 -5.10 17.55 26.73
CA VAL A 518 -6.29 17.87 25.93
C VAL A 518 -7.51 18.10 26.82
N LEU A 519 -7.73 17.27 27.84
CA LEU A 519 -8.82 17.46 28.81
C LEU A 519 -8.68 18.77 29.59
N LYS A 520 -7.47 19.15 30.02
CA LYS A 520 -7.21 20.42 30.71
C LYS A 520 -7.51 21.62 29.82
N VAL A 521 -7.11 21.58 28.55
CA VAL A 521 -7.40 22.65 27.58
C VAL A 521 -8.92 22.75 27.36
N CYS A 522 -9.60 21.64 27.08
CA CYS A 522 -11.05 21.62 26.86
C CYS A 522 -11.87 22.08 28.09
N ASN A 523 -11.47 21.68 29.30
CA ASN A 523 -12.16 22.10 30.52
C ASN A 523 -11.96 23.59 30.82
N SER A 524 -10.81 24.15 30.45
CA SER A 524 -10.54 25.59 30.60
C SER A 524 -11.38 26.42 29.63
N SER A 525 -11.68 25.91 28.43
CA SER A 525 -12.57 26.53 27.44
C SER A 525 -14.04 26.63 27.87
N SER A 526 -14.48 25.84 28.87
CA SER A 526 -15.86 25.89 29.40
C SER A 526 -16.14 27.11 30.30
N SER A 527 -15.12 27.92 30.60
CA SER A 527 -15.20 29.07 31.50
C SER A 527 -15.54 30.42 30.82
N GLY A 528 -15.99 30.41 29.56
CA GLY A 528 -16.57 31.58 28.90
C GLY A 528 -15.56 32.64 28.43
N GLN A 529 -14.27 32.34 28.45
CA GLN A 529 -13.25 33.06 27.66
C GLN A 529 -12.92 32.22 26.43
N ASP A 530 -13.03 32.81 25.24
CA ASP A 530 -12.55 32.25 23.98
C ASP A 530 -11.02 32.06 24.04
N ILE A 531 -10.57 31.02 24.73
CA ILE A 531 -9.18 30.59 24.71
C ILE A 531 -9.00 29.77 23.44
N GLU A 532 -8.30 30.37 22.47
CA GLU A 532 -7.85 29.79 21.22
C GLU A 532 -7.29 28.38 21.48
N GLY A 533 -7.78 27.37 20.75
CA GLY A 533 -7.25 26.00 20.85
C GLY A 533 -5.74 25.96 20.59
N TYR A 534 -5.10 24.81 20.86
CA TYR A 534 -3.65 24.62 20.67
C TYR A 534 -3.10 25.39 19.44
N LEU A 535 -2.12 26.26 19.69
CA LEU A 535 -1.47 27.07 18.67
C LEU A 535 -0.18 26.36 18.23
N PRO A 536 -0.09 25.92 16.97
CA PRO A 536 1.13 25.29 16.47
C PRO A 536 2.33 26.25 16.52
N ALA A 537 3.51 25.70 16.79
CA ALA A 537 4.72 26.48 16.99
C ALA A 537 5.33 26.97 15.67
N TRP A 538 5.11 26.27 14.55
CA TRP A 538 5.79 26.55 13.29
C TRP A 538 4.84 26.81 12.13
N PHE A 539 3.55 26.57 12.34
CA PHE A 539 2.49 26.80 11.37
C PHE A 539 1.43 27.73 11.94
N GLU A 540 0.85 28.55 11.07
CA GLU A 540 -0.27 29.40 11.42
C GLU A 540 -1.51 29.02 10.62
N ARG A 541 -2.67 29.17 11.26
CA ARG A 541 -3.96 28.93 10.63
C ARG A 541 -4.29 30.12 9.73
N ARG A 542 -4.61 29.85 8.47
CA ARG A 542 -5.12 30.83 7.50
C ARG A 542 -6.42 30.31 6.89
N THR A 543 -7.23 31.23 6.39
CA THR A 543 -8.39 30.87 5.57
C THR A 543 -7.97 30.90 4.11
N ASP A 544 -8.17 29.79 3.39
CA ASP A 544 -7.97 29.76 1.94
C ASP A 544 -9.01 30.68 1.28
N GLU A 545 -8.55 31.68 0.53
CA GLU A 545 -9.44 32.69 -0.08
C GLU A 545 -10.34 32.09 -1.18
N THR A 546 -9.96 30.95 -1.75
CA THR A 546 -10.69 30.30 -2.84
C THR A 546 -11.75 29.34 -2.31
N THR A 547 -11.42 28.54 -1.29
CA THR A 547 -12.33 27.50 -0.75
C THR A 547 -13.05 27.93 0.52
N GLY A 548 -12.54 28.93 1.23
CA GLY A 548 -13.02 29.34 2.56
C GLY A 548 -12.63 28.35 3.67
N GLU A 549 -11.82 27.34 3.38
CA GLU A 549 -11.39 26.33 4.37
C GLU A 549 -10.21 26.83 5.20
N SER A 550 -10.09 26.34 6.44
CA SER A 550 -8.91 26.59 7.27
C SER A 550 -7.73 25.72 6.82
N ILE A 551 -6.65 26.37 6.42
CA ILE A 551 -5.36 25.75 6.07
C ILE A 551 -4.29 26.13 7.10
N TYR A 552 -3.23 25.33 7.19
CA TYR A 552 -2.06 25.66 7.99
C TYR A 552 -0.87 25.94 7.08
N VAL A 553 -0.27 27.12 7.24
CA VAL A 553 0.85 27.60 6.42
C VAL A 553 2.07 27.78 7.30
N TYR A 554 3.23 27.40 6.79
CA TYR A 554 4.49 27.57 7.50
C TYR A 554 4.76 29.06 7.73
N ARG A 555 4.98 29.45 9.00
CA ARG A 555 5.16 30.86 9.38
C ARG A 555 6.63 31.31 9.41
N GLY A 556 7.57 30.40 9.16
CA GLY A 556 9.00 30.63 9.37
C GLY A 556 9.44 30.36 10.81
N GLY A 557 10.72 30.58 11.09
CA GLY A 557 11.29 30.54 12.43
C GLY A 557 11.89 29.19 12.85
N TYR A 558 11.44 28.07 12.29
CA TYR A 558 11.95 26.74 12.65
C TYR A 558 13.45 26.60 12.32
N TRP A 559 13.84 26.95 11.10
CA TRP A 559 15.24 26.79 10.67
C TRP A 559 16.18 27.79 11.35
N GLU A 560 15.68 28.99 11.65
CA GLU A 560 16.40 30.02 12.41
C GLU A 560 16.57 29.61 13.89
N ALA A 561 15.55 28.98 14.47
CA ALA A 561 15.61 28.38 15.80
C ALA A 561 16.64 27.23 15.84
N LYS A 562 16.64 26.37 14.82
CA LYS A 562 17.64 25.30 14.65
C LYS A 562 19.06 25.85 14.54
N GLU A 563 19.29 26.86 13.70
CA GLU A 563 20.61 27.47 13.54
C GLU A 563 21.14 28.05 14.86
N ARG A 564 20.26 28.64 15.67
CA ARG A 564 20.59 29.17 17.00
C ARG A 564 20.57 28.13 18.13
N GLN A 565 20.11 26.90 17.85
CA GLN A 565 19.80 25.87 18.85
C GLN A 565 18.89 26.39 19.99
N ASP A 566 17.92 27.24 19.64
CA ASP A 566 16.96 27.84 20.57
C ASP A 566 15.57 27.26 20.36
N TRP A 567 15.21 26.30 21.22
CA TRP A 567 13.95 25.59 21.18
C TRP A 567 12.93 26.09 22.21
N SER A 568 13.08 27.32 22.70
CA SER A 568 12.19 27.91 23.72
C SER A 568 10.71 27.97 23.29
N GLN A 569 10.42 27.90 22.00
CA GLN A 569 9.06 27.85 21.44
C GLN A 569 8.45 26.44 21.39
N CYS A 570 9.26 25.39 21.56
CA CYS A 570 8.78 24.01 21.50
C CYS A 570 8.07 23.60 22.80
N PRO A 571 6.89 22.95 22.72
CA PRO A 571 6.26 22.34 23.88
C PRO A 571 7.01 21.09 24.38
N GLU A 572 6.86 20.74 25.65
CA GLU A 572 7.32 19.47 26.21
C GLU A 572 6.26 18.37 26.03
N ILE A 573 6.46 17.49 25.05
CA ILE A 573 5.44 16.50 24.63
C ILE A 573 5.82 15.04 24.86
N PHE A 574 7.10 14.72 25.03
CA PHE A 574 7.56 13.36 25.36
C PHE A 574 7.66 13.14 26.87
#